data_AF-A0AAV0C1Z6-F1
#
_entry.id   AF-A0AAV0C1Z6-F1
#
_cell.length_a   1.000
_cell.length_b   1.000
_cell.length_c   1.000
_cell.angle_alpha   90.00
_cell.angle_beta   90.00
_cell.angle_gamma   90.00
#
_symmetry.space_group_name_H-M   'P 1'
#
loop_
_entity.id
_entity.type
_entity.pdbx_description
1 polymer ?
#
loop_
_entity_poly.entity_id
_entity_poly.type
_entity_poly.pdbx_seq_one_letter_code
_entity_poly.pdbx_strand_id
1 'polypeptide(L)'
;MKLTKENAKTQGKRQSFDRSAKSGRSSARTNPKSSSDLKVDKEDTEYHVGKGKKRKADSETEKDSTHVEKLVKIPIPSTLKKQLVDDWEFVTQQNKLVQLPRSPNVDDILKKYLEYRAEKDGMMTDTVGEILNGIRCYFDKSLPVMLLYKKERQQYHEAVLAKTSPSSVYGAEHLLRLFVKLPELLAYLKIEEETMLHLQQKLLDILKFMQKNQGAFFVSAYDTIKAGGGGSGGRGKNK
;
A
#
# COMPACT_ATOMS: atom_id res chain seq x y z
N MET A 1 -26.49 18.65 -50.50
CA MET A 1 -26.58 18.69 -49.02
C MET A 1 -25.43 19.56 -48.51
N LYS A 2 -25.73 20.48 -47.60
CA LYS A 2 -24.99 21.73 -47.36
C LYS A 2 -23.63 21.51 -46.67
N LEU A 3 -22.59 22.11 -47.22
CA LEU A 3 -21.30 22.41 -46.59
C LEU A 3 -21.41 23.76 -45.87
N THR A 4 -20.88 23.89 -44.65
CA THR A 4 -20.67 25.18 -43.98
C THR A 4 -19.22 25.31 -43.53
N LYS A 5 -18.58 26.38 -44.02
CA LYS A 5 -17.31 26.92 -43.57
C LYS A 5 -17.56 28.01 -42.50
N GLU A 6 -16.51 28.28 -41.72
CA GLU A 6 -15.98 29.63 -41.44
C GLU A 6 -16.26 30.39 -40.12
N ASN A 7 -15.14 30.70 -39.44
CA ASN A 7 -14.72 31.88 -38.61
C ASN A 7 -15.57 32.49 -37.49
N ALA A 8 -14.91 32.75 -36.33
CA ALA A 8 -14.32 34.06 -36.02
C ALA A 8 -13.45 34.06 -34.73
N LYS A 9 -12.29 34.72 -34.83
CA LYS A 9 -11.37 35.09 -33.75
C LYS A 9 -11.94 36.25 -32.91
N THR A 10 -11.55 36.34 -31.64
CA THR A 10 -11.39 37.64 -30.97
C THR A 10 -10.22 37.59 -29.99
N GLN A 11 -9.21 38.42 -30.27
CA GLN A 11 -8.07 38.76 -29.40
C GLN A 11 -8.22 40.23 -28.93
N GLY A 12 -7.61 40.54 -27.78
CA GLY A 12 -7.36 41.90 -27.27
C GLY A 12 -8.15 42.15 -25.97
N LYS A 13 -7.56 42.51 -24.82
CA LYS A 13 -6.44 43.42 -24.55
C LYS A 13 -5.77 43.06 -23.20
N ARG A 14 -4.44 43.06 -23.18
CA ARG A 14 -3.58 43.20 -21.98
C ARG A 14 -2.74 44.47 -22.17
N GLN A 15 -2.72 45.32 -21.15
CA GLN A 15 -1.70 46.34 -20.79
C GLN A 15 -2.14 46.84 -19.38
N SER A 16 -1.43 46.63 -18.26
CA SER A 16 -0.05 46.96 -17.81
C SER A 16 0.00 48.27 -17.01
N PHE A 17 0.76 48.26 -15.90
CA PHE A 17 1.47 49.32 -15.12
C PHE A 17 1.33 48.98 -13.62
N ASP A 18 2.29 48.37 -12.93
CA ASP A 18 3.71 48.67 -12.62
C ASP A 18 3.92 49.79 -11.57
N ARG A 19 4.74 49.42 -10.56
CA ARG A 19 5.69 50.19 -9.71
C ARG A 19 5.41 50.07 -8.22
N SER A 20 6.18 49.26 -7.47
CA SER A 20 7.60 49.40 -7.03
C SER A 20 7.78 50.29 -5.81
N ALA A 21 8.32 49.75 -4.71
CA ALA A 21 9.48 50.32 -3.99
C ALA A 21 9.95 49.43 -2.82
N LYS A 22 11.28 49.37 -2.68
CA LYS A 22 12.14 48.65 -1.71
C LYS A 22 12.20 49.32 -0.32
N SER A 23 12.60 48.56 0.70
CA SER A 23 13.68 48.88 1.67
C SER A 23 13.91 47.65 2.57
N GLY A 24 15.09 47.01 2.67
CA GLY A 24 16.19 47.32 3.63
C GLY A 24 15.88 46.68 5.00
N ARG A 25 16.74 46.04 5.81
CA ARG A 25 18.19 45.78 5.89
C ARG A 25 18.40 44.80 7.08
N SER A 26 19.44 43.99 6.97
CA SER A 26 20.20 43.13 7.91
C SER A 26 20.05 43.23 9.45
N SER A 27 20.09 42.09 10.15
CA SER A 27 20.88 41.76 11.39
C SER A 27 20.45 40.35 11.88
N ALA A 28 21.28 39.30 11.91
CA ALA A 28 22.50 39.02 12.68
C ALA A 28 22.26 38.73 14.18
N ARG A 29 22.59 37.48 14.59
CA ARG A 29 23.07 37.03 15.93
C ARG A 29 22.01 37.02 17.06
N THR A 30 21.99 36.15 18.08
CA THR A 30 22.99 35.34 18.79
C THR A 30 22.31 34.19 19.58
N ASN A 31 22.97 33.02 19.66
CA ASN A 31 22.87 32.06 20.77
C ASN A 31 23.31 32.70 22.11
N PRO A 32 22.96 32.07 23.24
CA PRO A 32 24.00 31.77 24.21
C PRO A 32 24.01 30.29 24.64
N LYS A 33 25.23 29.77 24.74
CA LYS A 33 25.62 28.57 25.49
C LYS A 33 25.96 28.98 26.94
N SER A 34 25.68 28.11 27.91
CA SER A 34 26.47 27.91 29.15
C SER A 34 26.08 26.52 29.69
N SER A 35 26.96 25.50 29.75
CA SER A 35 28.09 25.29 30.70
C SER A 35 27.57 25.30 32.15
N SER A 36 27.56 24.20 32.91
CA SER A 36 28.75 23.50 33.43
C SER A 36 28.39 22.21 34.20
N ASP A 37 29.38 21.32 34.26
CA ASP A 37 29.50 20.03 34.96
C ASP A 37 29.68 20.11 36.50
N LEU A 38 29.66 18.92 37.13
CA LEU A 38 30.14 18.46 38.47
C LEU A 38 29.01 18.05 39.45
N LYS A 39 28.70 16.73 39.63
CA LYS A 39 29.31 15.70 40.53
C LYS A 39 29.17 16.08 42.03
N VAL A 40 28.60 15.30 42.96
CA VAL A 40 28.84 13.94 43.53
C VAL A 40 27.69 13.68 44.57
N ASP A 41 27.09 12.50 44.76
CA ASP A 41 27.40 11.42 45.76
C ASP A 41 26.36 10.27 45.56
N LYS A 42 26.73 8.99 45.30
CA LYS A 42 26.96 7.83 46.23
C LYS A 42 25.66 7.38 46.94
N GLU A 43 25.22 6.12 47.02
CA GLU A 43 25.76 4.74 47.15
C GLU A 43 24.82 3.75 46.39
N ASP A 44 25.16 2.56 45.86
CA ASP A 44 26.03 1.41 46.20
C ASP A 44 25.18 0.18 46.60
N THR A 45 25.19 -0.88 45.79
CA THR A 45 25.04 -2.27 46.24
C THR A 45 25.54 -3.22 45.14
N GLU A 46 26.82 -3.58 45.20
CA GLU A 46 27.38 -4.77 44.55
C GLU A 46 27.11 -6.03 45.39
N TYR A 47 26.92 -7.18 44.73
CA TYR A 47 27.36 -8.46 45.26
C TYR A 47 28.07 -9.25 44.16
N HIS A 48 29.36 -9.51 44.40
CA HIS A 48 30.27 -10.30 43.57
C HIS A 48 30.77 -11.52 44.38
N VAL A 49 30.57 -12.74 43.87
CA VAL A 49 31.35 -13.97 44.14
C VAL A 49 31.12 -14.87 42.91
N GLY A 50 32.06 -15.57 42.26
CA GLY A 50 33.45 -15.89 42.52
C GLY A 50 34.03 -16.62 41.28
N LYS A 51 35.36 -16.70 41.24
CA LYS A 51 36.21 -17.12 40.12
C LYS A 51 36.39 -18.64 40.09
N GLY A 52 36.17 -19.30 38.94
CA GLY A 52 36.42 -20.74 38.75
C GLY A 52 36.61 -21.12 37.28
N LYS A 53 37.68 -21.85 36.97
CA LYS A 53 38.30 -22.00 35.65
C LYS A 53 38.00 -23.38 35.03
N LYS A 54 37.48 -23.37 33.79
CA LYS A 54 37.65 -24.34 32.68
C LYS A 54 37.03 -25.76 32.81
N ARG A 55 36.08 -26.06 31.92
CA ARG A 55 36.06 -27.26 31.04
C ARG A 55 35.11 -27.05 29.86
N LYS A 56 35.57 -27.50 28.69
CA LYS A 56 34.94 -27.45 27.36
C LYS A 56 33.58 -28.14 27.35
N ALA A 57 32.58 -27.53 26.72
CA ALA A 57 31.48 -28.23 26.10
C ALA A 57 31.07 -27.44 24.86
N ASP A 58 31.25 -28.09 23.73
CA ASP A 58 30.89 -27.67 22.39
C ASP A 58 29.37 -27.53 22.30
N SER A 59 28.89 -26.37 21.86
CA SER A 59 27.49 -26.17 21.47
C SER A 59 27.48 -25.23 20.27
N GLU A 60 27.98 -25.75 19.15
CA GLU A 60 27.59 -25.30 17.83
C GLU A 60 26.06 -25.35 17.72
N THR A 61 25.41 -24.20 17.87
CA THR A 61 24.06 -23.98 17.35
C THR A 61 23.95 -22.55 16.84
N GLU A 62 24.91 -22.16 16.02
CA GLU A 62 24.93 -20.90 15.26
C GLU A 62 24.70 -21.22 13.78
N LYS A 63 23.50 -21.72 13.43
CA LYS A 63 22.99 -21.77 12.05
C LYS A 63 21.46 -21.70 12.02
N ASP A 64 20.90 -20.61 12.52
CA ASP A 64 19.52 -20.23 12.17
C ASP A 64 19.44 -18.71 11.89
N SER A 65 20.33 -18.22 11.04
CA SER A 65 20.35 -16.79 10.67
C SER A 65 20.98 -16.51 9.29
N THR A 66 21.22 -17.54 8.49
CA THR A 66 22.04 -17.44 7.25
C THR A 66 21.37 -17.93 5.97
N HIS A 67 20.05 -18.14 5.95
CA HIS A 67 19.34 -18.57 4.72
C HIS A 67 18.22 -17.62 4.25
N VAL A 68 18.35 -16.32 4.52
CA VAL A 68 17.57 -15.28 3.82
C VAL A 68 18.27 -14.88 2.51
N GLU A 69 18.91 -15.84 1.87
CA GLU A 69 19.70 -15.62 0.66
C GLU A 69 18.74 -15.33 -0.51
N LYS A 70 18.79 -14.06 -0.95
CA LYS A 70 18.00 -13.42 -2.01
C LYS A 70 16.52 -13.22 -1.67
N LEU A 71 16.20 -12.16 -0.91
CA LEU A 71 14.84 -11.60 -0.95
C LEU A 71 14.44 -11.34 -2.41
N VAL A 72 13.36 -11.97 -2.85
CA VAL A 72 12.74 -11.74 -4.16
C VAL A 72 12.33 -10.27 -4.22
N LYS A 73 13.00 -9.46 -5.05
CA LYS A 73 12.69 -8.02 -5.14
C LYS A 73 11.64 -7.77 -6.21
N ILE A 74 10.43 -7.39 -5.80
CA ILE A 74 9.38 -6.92 -6.71
C ILE A 74 9.26 -5.39 -6.58
N PRO A 75 9.97 -4.59 -7.41
CA PRO A 75 9.89 -3.14 -7.31
C PRO A 75 8.51 -2.59 -7.68
N ILE A 76 7.83 -1.98 -6.70
CA ILE A 76 6.56 -1.28 -6.93
C ILE A 76 6.81 0.06 -7.65
N PRO A 77 6.11 0.37 -8.75
CA PRO A 77 6.18 1.67 -9.42
C PRO A 77 5.86 2.86 -8.50
N SER A 78 6.50 4.02 -8.72
CA SER A 78 6.41 5.18 -7.82
C SER A 78 4.98 5.73 -7.64
N THR A 79 4.16 5.74 -8.70
CA THR A 79 2.77 6.20 -8.61
C THR A 79 1.91 5.26 -7.78
N LEU A 80 2.19 3.95 -7.83
CA LEU A 80 1.54 2.95 -6.98
C LEU A 80 2.06 2.98 -5.54
N LYS A 81 3.33 3.35 -5.33
CA LYS A 81 3.83 3.63 -3.97
C LYS A 81 3.10 4.81 -3.34
N LYS A 82 2.87 5.90 -4.10
CA LYS A 82 2.05 7.02 -3.63
C LYS A 82 0.64 6.54 -3.27
N GLN A 83 0.03 5.73 -4.13
CA GLN A 83 -1.29 5.14 -3.87
C GLN A 83 -1.35 4.36 -2.55
N LEU A 84 -0.30 3.58 -2.21
CA LEU A 84 -0.21 2.85 -0.94
C LEU A 84 -0.09 3.78 0.27
N VAL A 85 0.65 4.89 0.14
CA VAL A 85 0.79 5.89 1.21
C VAL A 85 -0.55 6.59 1.45
N ASP A 86 -1.22 7.03 0.38
CA ASP A 86 -2.54 7.68 0.44
C ASP A 86 -3.59 6.73 1.04
N ASP A 87 -3.62 5.46 0.60
CA ASP A 87 -4.49 4.41 1.15
C ASP A 87 -4.26 4.19 2.66
N TRP A 88 -3.00 4.08 3.08
CA TRP A 88 -2.68 3.95 4.50
C TRP A 88 -3.15 5.16 5.32
N GLU A 89 -2.98 6.38 4.80
CA GLU A 89 -3.45 7.60 5.45
C GLU A 89 -4.98 7.62 5.58
N PHE A 90 -5.71 7.33 4.50
CA PHE A 90 -7.17 7.32 4.51
C PHE A 90 -7.73 6.32 5.54
N VAL A 91 -7.22 5.10 5.54
CA VAL A 91 -7.71 4.07 6.45
C VAL A 91 -7.23 4.31 7.88
N THR A 92 -5.92 4.45 8.07
CA THR A 92 -5.31 4.43 9.41
C THR A 92 -5.42 5.78 10.11
N GLN A 93 -5.31 6.91 9.42
CA GLN A 93 -5.38 8.22 10.05
C GLN A 93 -6.77 8.83 9.95
N GLN A 94 -7.40 8.79 8.78
CA GLN A 94 -8.64 9.54 8.52
C GLN A 94 -9.93 8.77 8.81
N ASN A 95 -9.86 7.49 9.22
CA ASN A 95 -11.05 6.64 9.44
C ASN A 95 -11.98 6.59 8.21
N LYS A 96 -11.39 6.48 7.02
CA LYS A 96 -12.14 6.33 5.78
C LYS A 96 -11.89 4.95 5.19
N LEU A 97 -12.93 4.30 4.70
CA LEU A 97 -12.86 2.96 4.11
C LEU A 97 -13.27 3.00 2.64
N VAL A 98 -12.66 2.11 1.86
CA VAL A 98 -13.10 1.82 0.50
C VAL A 98 -14.50 1.22 0.56
N GLN A 99 -15.43 1.68 -0.27
CA GLN A 99 -16.78 1.11 -0.34
C GLN A 99 -16.75 -0.30 -0.91
N LEU A 100 -17.48 -1.22 -0.27
CA LEU A 100 -17.63 -2.62 -0.69
C LEU A 100 -19.11 -2.90 -1.05
N PRO A 101 -19.39 -3.73 -2.07
CA PRO A 101 -18.41 -4.39 -2.96
C PRO A 101 -17.77 -3.40 -3.94
N ARG A 102 -16.49 -3.61 -4.28
CA ARG A 102 -15.76 -2.77 -5.23
C ARG A 102 -16.06 -3.13 -6.67
N SER A 103 -16.15 -2.11 -7.52
CA SER A 103 -16.16 -2.27 -8.97
C SER A 103 -15.08 -1.37 -9.63
N PRO A 104 -14.14 -1.92 -10.41
CA PRO A 104 -13.91 -3.36 -10.62
C PRO A 104 -13.38 -4.03 -9.34
N ASN A 105 -13.76 -5.30 -9.10
CA ASN A 105 -13.17 -6.13 -8.04
C ASN A 105 -11.87 -6.81 -8.52
N VAL A 106 -11.21 -7.58 -7.65
CA VAL A 106 -9.97 -8.30 -8.01
C VAL A 106 -10.21 -9.28 -9.16
N ASP A 107 -11.31 -10.04 -9.14
CA ASP A 107 -11.63 -10.97 -10.23
C ASP A 107 -11.74 -10.25 -11.58
N ASP A 108 -12.41 -9.10 -11.61
CA ASP A 108 -12.54 -8.25 -12.80
C ASP A 108 -11.18 -7.71 -13.26
N ILE A 109 -10.32 -7.27 -12.34
CA ILE A 109 -8.99 -6.74 -12.66
C ILE A 109 -8.10 -7.82 -13.25
N LEU A 110 -8.08 -9.02 -12.66
CA LEU A 110 -7.30 -10.15 -13.15
C LEU A 110 -7.80 -10.62 -14.51
N LYS A 111 -9.13 -10.66 -14.70
CA LYS A 111 -9.75 -10.99 -15.99
C LYS A 111 -9.37 -9.97 -17.07
N LYS A 112 -9.46 -8.67 -16.78
CA LYS A 112 -9.03 -7.60 -17.70
C LYS A 112 -7.55 -7.71 -18.07
N TYR A 113 -6.70 -8.10 -17.13
CA TYR A 113 -5.29 -8.34 -17.43
C TYR A 113 -5.09 -9.56 -18.36
N LEU A 114 -5.83 -10.64 -18.14
CA LEU A 114 -5.78 -11.83 -19.00
C LEU A 114 -6.19 -11.49 -20.45
N GLU A 115 -7.29 -10.75 -20.61
CA GLU A 115 -7.77 -10.25 -21.91
C GLU A 115 -6.71 -9.36 -22.58
N TYR A 116 -6.12 -8.41 -21.83
CA TYR A 116 -5.03 -7.57 -22.31
C TYR A 116 -3.81 -8.37 -22.80
N ARG A 117 -3.46 -9.48 -22.14
CA ARG A 117 -2.35 -10.34 -22.58
C ARG A 117 -2.72 -11.20 -23.78
N ALA A 118 -3.96 -11.68 -23.88
CA ALA A 118 -4.44 -12.43 -25.03
C ALA A 118 -4.35 -11.61 -26.32
N GLU A 119 -4.78 -10.34 -26.26
CA GLU A 119 -4.70 -9.41 -27.40
C GLU A 119 -3.25 -9.08 -27.81
N LYS A 120 -2.33 -9.06 -26.84
CA LYS A 120 -0.94 -8.64 -27.08
C LYS A 120 -0.02 -9.77 -27.58
N ASP A 121 -0.14 -10.97 -27.01
CA ASP A 121 0.85 -12.04 -27.20
C ASP A 121 0.31 -13.28 -27.92
N GLY A 122 -0.99 -13.37 -28.21
CA GLY A 122 -1.60 -14.37 -29.10
C GLY A 122 -1.63 -15.84 -28.64
N MET A 123 -0.71 -16.33 -27.78
CA MET A 123 -0.65 -17.76 -27.40
C MET A 123 -0.22 -18.09 -25.96
N MET A 124 0.30 -17.16 -25.15
CA MET A 124 0.83 -17.48 -23.80
C MET A 124 -0.19 -17.25 -22.67
N THR A 125 -1.47 -17.62 -22.88
CA THR A 125 -2.55 -17.36 -21.91
C THR A 125 -2.58 -18.37 -20.77
N ASP A 126 -2.14 -19.61 -20.99
CA ASP A 126 -2.34 -20.70 -20.02
C ASP A 126 -1.46 -20.49 -18.77
N THR A 127 -0.15 -20.25 -18.97
CA THR A 127 0.76 -19.93 -17.87
C THR A 127 0.38 -18.64 -17.15
N VAL A 128 -0.11 -17.63 -17.89
CA VAL A 128 -0.61 -16.39 -17.28
C VAL A 128 -1.84 -16.67 -16.43
N GLY A 129 -2.77 -17.49 -16.93
CA GLY A 129 -3.97 -17.92 -16.22
C GLY A 129 -3.65 -18.63 -14.91
N GLU A 130 -2.67 -19.55 -14.92
CA GLU A 130 -2.19 -20.23 -13.71
C GLU A 130 -1.64 -19.25 -12.67
N ILE A 131 -0.81 -18.29 -13.11
CA ILE A 131 -0.27 -17.25 -12.22
C ILE A 131 -1.40 -16.39 -11.63
N LEU A 132 -2.38 -15.97 -12.45
CA LEU A 132 -3.50 -15.17 -11.97
C LEU A 132 -4.40 -15.95 -11.00
N ASN A 133 -4.64 -17.24 -11.26
CA ASN A 133 -5.34 -18.12 -10.33
C ASN A 133 -4.58 -18.26 -9.01
N GLY A 134 -3.25 -18.37 -9.06
CA GLY A 134 -2.39 -18.32 -7.89
C GLY A 134 -2.58 -17.02 -7.11
N ILE A 135 -2.44 -15.86 -7.76
CA ILE A 135 -2.63 -14.55 -7.14
C ILE A 135 -4.01 -14.42 -6.49
N ARG A 136 -5.08 -14.86 -7.18
CA ARG A 136 -6.44 -14.87 -6.65
C ARG A 136 -6.56 -15.72 -5.38
N CYS A 137 -6.08 -16.97 -5.43
CA CYS A 137 -6.12 -17.87 -4.28
C CYS A 137 -5.32 -17.33 -3.09
N TYR A 138 -4.14 -16.76 -3.37
CA TYR A 138 -3.32 -16.11 -2.35
C TYR A 138 -4.01 -14.89 -1.76
N PHE A 139 -4.64 -14.06 -2.60
CA PHE A 139 -5.41 -12.91 -2.14
C PHE A 139 -6.53 -13.32 -1.19
N ASP A 140 -7.34 -14.31 -1.57
CA ASP A 140 -8.46 -14.79 -0.75
C ASP A 140 -8.01 -15.29 0.63
N LYS A 141 -6.88 -16.04 0.68
CA LYS A 141 -6.34 -16.57 1.93
C LYS A 141 -5.61 -15.51 2.76
N SER A 142 -4.89 -14.59 2.12
CA SER A 142 -4.06 -13.60 2.80
C SER A 142 -4.82 -12.37 3.26
N LEU A 143 -5.94 -12.02 2.60
CA LEU A 143 -6.72 -10.83 2.94
C LEU A 143 -7.09 -10.78 4.44
N PRO A 144 -7.81 -11.76 5.00
CA PRO A 144 -8.18 -11.74 6.41
C PRO A 144 -6.99 -11.92 7.36
N VAL A 145 -5.82 -12.34 6.89
CA VAL A 145 -4.67 -12.61 7.75
C VAL A 145 -3.80 -11.37 7.87
N MET A 146 -3.43 -10.74 6.74
CA MET A 146 -2.32 -9.77 6.72
C MET A 146 -2.53 -8.51 5.86
N LEU A 147 -3.59 -8.44 5.04
CA LEU A 147 -3.76 -7.30 4.11
C LEU A 147 -4.71 -6.20 4.64
N LEU A 148 -5.49 -6.50 5.68
CA LEU A 148 -6.43 -5.56 6.29
C LEU A 148 -5.81 -4.83 7.48
N TYR A 149 -5.95 -3.50 7.49
CA TYR A 149 -5.69 -2.68 8.66
C TYR A 149 -6.75 -2.94 9.74
N LYS A 150 -6.44 -2.56 10.98
CA LYS A 150 -7.33 -2.77 12.14
C LYS A 150 -8.74 -2.20 11.92
N LYS A 151 -8.86 -1.05 11.26
CA LYS A 151 -10.12 -0.33 11.01
C LYS A 151 -10.99 -0.98 9.92
N GLU A 152 -10.43 -1.83 9.07
CA GLU A 152 -11.17 -2.55 8.01
C GLU A 152 -11.78 -3.88 8.49
N ARG A 153 -11.40 -4.36 9.68
CA ARG A 153 -11.77 -5.70 10.17
C ARG A 153 -13.27 -5.88 10.32
N GLN A 154 -13.96 -4.86 10.83
CA GLN A 154 -15.42 -4.90 10.95
C GLN A 154 -16.10 -4.97 9.58
N GLN A 155 -15.66 -4.13 8.64
CA GLN A 155 -16.18 -4.11 7.26
C GLN A 155 -16.00 -5.47 6.56
N TYR A 156 -14.89 -6.17 6.82
CA TYR A 156 -14.66 -7.51 6.29
C TYR A 156 -15.70 -8.53 6.79
N HIS A 157 -16.02 -8.54 8.08
CA HIS A 157 -17.02 -9.44 8.64
C HIS A 157 -18.43 -9.19 8.10
N GLU A 158 -18.73 -7.94 7.72
CA GLU A 158 -20.02 -7.56 7.12
C GLU A 158 -20.07 -7.91 5.62
N ALA A 159 -18.99 -7.68 4.89
CA ALA A 159 -18.96 -7.82 3.44
C ALA A 159 -18.63 -9.25 2.94
N VAL A 160 -17.84 -10.02 3.69
CA VAL A 160 -17.41 -11.37 3.30
C VAL A 160 -18.10 -12.42 4.15
N LEU A 161 -19.16 -12.99 3.60
CA LEU A 161 -19.89 -14.11 4.19
C LEU A 161 -19.26 -15.46 3.77
N ALA A 162 -19.65 -16.54 4.42
CA ALA A 162 -19.04 -17.88 4.27
C ALA A 162 -18.98 -18.43 2.82
N LYS A 163 -19.79 -17.91 1.89
CA LYS A 163 -19.83 -18.35 0.48
C LYS A 163 -19.25 -17.34 -0.50
N THR A 164 -18.69 -16.24 -0.01
CA THR A 164 -18.19 -15.14 -0.85
C THR A 164 -16.67 -15.13 -0.83
N SER A 165 -16.04 -15.13 -2.01
CA SER A 165 -14.59 -14.98 -2.08
C SER A 165 -14.20 -13.50 -1.87
N PRO A 166 -13.17 -13.20 -1.07
CA PRO A 166 -12.67 -11.85 -0.95
C PRO A 166 -12.34 -11.16 -2.29
N SER A 167 -11.84 -11.91 -3.27
CA SER A 167 -11.50 -11.43 -4.61
C SER A 167 -12.71 -10.86 -5.39
N SER A 168 -13.91 -11.33 -5.07
CA SER A 168 -15.15 -10.86 -5.69
C SER A 168 -15.71 -9.59 -5.03
N VAL A 169 -15.19 -9.21 -3.86
CA VAL A 169 -15.69 -8.10 -3.03
C VAL A 169 -14.72 -6.92 -3.01
N TYR A 170 -13.42 -7.19 -2.90
CA TYR A 170 -12.38 -6.19 -2.75
C TYR A 170 -11.79 -5.77 -4.10
N GLY A 171 -11.12 -4.62 -4.13
CA GLY A 171 -10.62 -3.98 -5.35
C GLY A 171 -9.09 -3.89 -5.44
N ALA A 172 -8.64 -2.95 -6.29
CA ALA A 172 -7.22 -2.74 -6.61
C ALA A 172 -6.39 -2.29 -5.41
N GLU A 173 -7.00 -1.58 -4.46
CA GLU A 173 -6.35 -1.05 -3.26
C GLU A 173 -5.73 -2.19 -2.44
N HIS A 174 -6.55 -3.19 -2.10
CA HIS A 174 -6.14 -4.36 -1.33
C HIS A 174 -5.27 -5.31 -2.15
N LEU A 175 -5.55 -5.46 -3.45
CA LEU A 175 -4.68 -6.25 -4.34
C LEU A 175 -3.26 -5.68 -4.38
N LEU A 176 -3.11 -4.36 -4.43
CA LEU A 176 -1.80 -3.72 -4.42
C LEU A 176 -1.03 -3.99 -3.10
N ARG A 177 -1.74 -4.07 -1.96
CA ARG A 177 -1.12 -4.45 -0.68
C ARG A 177 -0.55 -5.88 -0.73
N LEU A 178 -1.20 -6.81 -1.45
CA LEU A 178 -0.65 -8.16 -1.66
C LEU A 178 0.72 -8.11 -2.35
N PHE A 179 0.90 -7.27 -3.37
CA PHE A 179 2.20 -7.13 -4.07
C PHE A 179 3.32 -6.63 -3.15
N VAL A 180 3.00 -5.90 -2.09
CA VAL A 180 3.99 -5.51 -1.06
C VAL A 180 4.40 -6.70 -0.20
N LYS A 181 3.50 -7.67 0.02
CA LYS A 181 3.72 -8.86 0.84
C LYS A 181 4.31 -10.05 0.09
N LEU A 182 4.09 -10.14 -1.23
CA LEU A 182 4.60 -11.24 -2.06
C LEU A 182 6.11 -11.49 -1.92
N PRO A 183 7.00 -10.49 -1.92
CA PRO A 183 8.44 -10.69 -1.70
C PRO A 183 8.78 -11.53 -0.46
N GLU A 184 8.14 -11.19 0.67
CA GLU A 184 8.33 -11.87 1.95
C GLU A 184 7.78 -13.30 1.89
N LEU A 185 6.60 -13.48 1.29
CA LEU A 185 5.96 -14.79 1.17
C LEU A 185 6.71 -15.75 0.24
N LEU A 186 7.20 -15.24 -0.89
CA LEU A 186 7.93 -16.03 -1.89
C LEU A 186 9.30 -16.47 -1.40
N ALA A 187 9.92 -15.73 -0.47
CA ALA A 187 11.21 -16.09 0.12
C ALA A 187 11.18 -17.40 0.93
N TYR A 188 10.01 -17.81 1.41
CA TYR A 188 9.84 -19.09 2.13
C TYR A 188 9.61 -20.29 1.19
N LEU A 189 9.42 -20.06 -0.10
CA LEU A 189 9.18 -21.11 -1.08
C LEU A 189 10.49 -21.57 -1.73
N LYS A 190 10.68 -22.88 -1.83
CA LYS A 190 11.79 -23.48 -2.58
C LYS A 190 11.46 -23.48 -4.08
N ILE A 191 11.66 -22.34 -4.73
CA ILE A 191 11.43 -22.15 -6.16
C ILE A 191 12.79 -22.04 -6.87
N GLU A 192 12.92 -22.70 -8.02
CA GLU A 192 14.10 -22.61 -8.88
C GLU A 192 14.32 -21.17 -9.39
N GLU A 193 15.59 -20.75 -9.50
CA GLU A 193 15.95 -19.37 -9.84
C GLU A 193 15.35 -18.91 -11.18
N GLU A 194 15.38 -19.74 -12.21
CA GLU A 194 14.79 -19.42 -13.52
C GLU A 194 13.27 -19.23 -13.44
N THR A 195 12.58 -20.13 -12.73
CA THR A 195 11.12 -20.03 -12.52
C THR A 195 10.77 -18.79 -11.71
N MET A 196 11.58 -18.45 -10.70
CA MET A 196 11.40 -17.24 -9.89
C MET A 196 11.55 -15.97 -10.73
N LEU A 197 12.55 -15.91 -11.62
CA LEU A 197 12.74 -14.77 -12.53
C LEU A 197 11.54 -14.59 -13.46
N HIS A 198 11.02 -15.67 -14.04
CA HIS A 198 9.82 -15.62 -14.87
C HIS A 198 8.59 -15.14 -14.08
N LEU A 199 8.38 -15.67 -12.87
CA LEU A 199 7.29 -15.23 -11.99
C LEU A 199 7.41 -13.74 -11.66
N GLN A 200 8.61 -13.29 -11.28
CA GLN A 200 8.87 -11.88 -10.96
C GLN A 200 8.57 -10.96 -12.14
N GLN A 201 8.96 -11.34 -13.36
CA GLN A 201 8.65 -10.58 -14.57
C GLN A 201 7.13 -10.45 -14.79
N LYS A 202 6.37 -11.54 -14.60
CA LYS A 202 4.91 -11.51 -14.73
C LYS A 202 4.25 -10.64 -13.66
N LEU A 203 4.70 -10.73 -12.41
CA LEU A 203 4.21 -9.89 -11.33
C LEU A 203 4.47 -8.40 -11.60
N LEU A 204 5.64 -8.06 -12.14
CA LEU A 204 5.95 -6.69 -12.56
C LEU A 204 5.10 -6.21 -13.73
N ASP A 205 4.78 -7.08 -14.68
CA ASP A 205 3.89 -6.74 -15.79
C ASP A 205 2.46 -6.45 -15.30
N ILE A 206 1.97 -7.19 -14.30
CA ILE A 206 0.66 -6.91 -13.67
C ILE A 206 0.70 -5.54 -12.98
N LEU A 207 1.76 -5.23 -12.22
CA LEU A 207 1.91 -3.91 -11.58
C LEU A 207 1.95 -2.77 -12.61
N LYS A 208 2.64 -2.94 -13.74
CA LYS A 208 2.63 -1.96 -14.84
C LYS A 208 1.24 -1.81 -15.46
N PHE A 209 0.49 -2.90 -15.60
CA PHE A 209 -0.88 -2.86 -16.09
C PHE A 209 -1.80 -2.08 -15.12
N MET A 210 -1.69 -2.34 -13.82
CA MET A 210 -2.42 -1.58 -12.80
C MET A 210 -2.04 -0.10 -12.82
N GLN A 211 -0.75 0.22 -13.00
CA GLN A 211 -0.26 1.59 -13.12
C GLN A 211 -0.85 2.32 -14.34
N LYS A 212 -0.88 1.66 -15.51
CA LYS A 212 -1.44 2.25 -16.74
C LYS A 212 -2.94 2.54 -16.61
N ASN A 213 -3.65 1.73 -15.84
CA ASN A 213 -5.10 1.83 -15.64
C ASN A 213 -5.46 2.45 -14.28
N GLN A 214 -4.54 3.20 -13.66
CA GLN A 214 -4.68 3.64 -12.26
C GLN A 214 -5.98 4.42 -12.03
N GLY A 215 -6.36 5.32 -12.95
CA GLY A 215 -7.59 6.11 -12.83
C GLY A 215 -8.89 5.30 -12.93
N ALA A 216 -8.85 4.10 -13.52
CA ALA A 216 -10.01 3.21 -13.60
C ALA A 216 -10.07 2.20 -12.46
N PHE A 217 -8.91 1.86 -11.88
CA PHE A 217 -8.80 0.79 -10.88
C PHE A 217 -8.83 1.30 -9.44
N PHE A 218 -8.31 2.49 -9.17
CA PHE A 218 -8.22 3.04 -7.82
C PHE A 218 -9.22 4.19 -7.63
N VAL A 219 -9.90 4.22 -6.49
CA VAL A 219 -10.79 5.33 -6.14
C VAL A 219 -10.02 6.50 -5.53
N SER A 220 -10.45 7.72 -5.84
CA SER A 220 -9.87 8.95 -5.30
C SER A 220 -10.47 9.36 -3.94
N ALA A 221 -11.61 8.78 -3.56
CA ALA A 221 -12.33 9.11 -2.34
C ALA A 221 -12.79 7.84 -1.61
N TYR A 222 -12.60 7.85 -0.28
CA TYR A 222 -13.00 6.79 0.64
C TYR A 222 -14.09 7.36 1.55
N ASP A 223 -14.99 6.51 2.03
CA ASP A 223 -16.12 6.93 2.82
C ASP A 223 -15.81 6.92 4.30
N THR A 224 -16.28 7.93 5.01
CA THR A 224 -16.12 8.00 6.46
C THR A 224 -16.85 6.85 7.13
N ILE A 225 -16.19 6.21 8.10
CA ILE A 225 -16.83 5.19 8.94
C ILE A 225 -17.97 5.87 9.68
N LYS A 226 -19.22 5.54 9.34
CA LYS A 226 -20.38 6.00 10.11
C LYS A 226 -20.27 5.37 11.49
N ALA A 227 -20.01 6.19 12.51
CA ALA A 227 -20.20 5.78 13.90
C ALA A 227 -21.66 5.31 14.01
N GLY A 228 -21.87 4.06 14.45
CA GLY A 228 -23.18 3.41 14.49
C GLY A 228 -24.25 4.37 14.99
N GLY A 229 -25.13 4.79 14.09
CA GLY A 229 -26.25 5.66 14.41
C GLY A 229 -27.26 4.85 15.21
N GLY A 230 -27.24 5.02 16.53
CA GLY A 230 -28.39 4.72 17.37
C GLY A 230 -29.57 5.54 16.86
N GLY A 231 -30.50 4.87 16.19
CA GLY A 231 -31.76 5.47 15.75
C GLY A 231 -32.60 5.84 16.96
N SER A 232 -32.44 7.08 17.45
CA SER A 232 -33.45 7.74 18.26
C SER A 232 -34.67 8.01 17.38
N GLY A 233 -35.61 7.05 17.37
CA GLY A 233 -36.93 7.21 16.79
C GLY A 233 -37.74 8.25 17.55
N GLY A 234 -37.59 9.52 17.19
CA GLY A 234 -38.47 10.59 17.61
C GLY A 234 -39.53 10.87 16.56
N ARG A 235 -40.80 10.52 16.83
CA ARG A 235 -42.00 11.38 16.73
C ARG A 235 -43.28 10.58 16.66
N GLY A 236 -44.21 10.93 17.55
CA GLY A 236 -45.61 10.53 17.49
C GLY A 236 -46.45 11.18 18.59
N LYS A 237 -46.27 12.48 18.85
CA LYS A 237 -47.34 13.27 19.49
C LYS A 237 -48.39 13.52 18.40
N ASN A 238 -49.58 12.98 18.55
CA ASN A 238 -50.78 13.59 18.01
C ASN A 238 -51.83 13.64 19.11
N LYS A 239 -52.50 14.80 19.12
CA LYS A 239 -53.57 15.25 20.00
C LYS A 239 -54.71 14.26 20.15
#